data_AF-A0A182MY17-F1
#
_entry.id   AF-A0A182MY17-F1
#
_cell.length_a   1.000
_cell.length_b   1.000
_cell.length_c   1.000
_cell.angle_alpha   90.00
_cell.angle_beta   90.00
_cell.angle_gamma   90.00
#
_symmetry.space_group_name_H-M   'P 1'
#
loop_
_entity.id
_entity.type
_entity.pdbx_description
1 polymer ?
#
loop_
_entity_poly.entity_id
_entity_poly.type
_entity_poly.pdbx_seq_one_letter_code
_entity_poly.pdbx_strand_id
1 'polypeptide(L)'
;MVVNSRKPSTRDRHKTFDGRKSIRSRRTPPKSAITRQRSASLRVPRPAGKPSPRIPPSTRLAITDLDIPPENRRLVICDGENICYNDITDEYLSERLRAAVEWFQEQGFQVLMLCPDYLPDKLIGYDHRFIEIEYVSGIPDRDTNHSRNEAFEAILLRRAHQNQAAVVSERSFANTYHQARDVVLERVIGFTFFKSSIFIPVDPYGRAGPWLRVILRK
;
A
#
# COMPACT_ATOMS: atom_id res chain seq x y z
N MET A 1 53.23 -48.62 -3.88
CA MET A 1 52.84 -47.20 -3.99
C MET A 1 51.97 -46.84 -2.78
N VAL A 2 52.52 -46.01 -1.88
CA VAL A 2 52.01 -44.67 -1.50
C VAL A 2 50.84 -44.73 -0.50
N VAL A 3 51.12 -44.81 0.80
CA VAL A 3 51.33 -43.72 1.79
C VAL A 3 50.03 -43.34 2.53
N ASN A 4 49.93 -43.83 3.76
CA ASN A 4 49.10 -43.29 4.84
C ASN A 4 49.53 -41.83 5.12
N SER A 5 48.59 -40.88 4.99
CA SER A 5 48.79 -39.51 5.48
C SER A 5 47.54 -39.05 6.24
N ARG A 6 47.53 -39.26 7.56
CA ARG A 6 46.59 -38.57 8.45
C ARG A 6 47.04 -37.11 8.57
N LYS A 7 46.16 -36.17 8.19
CA LYS A 7 46.38 -34.73 8.39
C LYS A 7 46.18 -34.36 9.88
N PRO A 8 46.95 -33.39 10.41
CA PRO A 8 46.85 -32.98 11.79
C PRO A 8 45.71 -31.97 12.04
N SER A 9 45.11 -32.13 13.22
CA SER A 9 44.29 -31.15 13.93
C SER A 9 45.16 -29.96 14.34
N THR A 10 44.69 -28.74 14.05
CA THR A 10 45.10 -27.53 14.80
C THR A 10 43.85 -26.73 15.15
N ARG A 11 43.78 -26.41 16.44
CA ARG A 11 42.75 -25.66 17.14
C ARG A 11 43.14 -24.19 17.20
N ASP A 12 42.13 -23.33 17.29
CA ASP A 12 42.13 -21.94 17.77
C ASP A 12 42.76 -20.84 16.90
N ARG A 13 41.90 -19.89 16.50
CA ARG A 13 41.84 -18.58 17.18
C ARG A 13 40.63 -17.74 16.73
N HIS A 14 39.87 -17.33 17.73
CA HIS A 14 38.92 -16.22 17.72
C HIS A 14 39.48 -15.00 16.99
N LYS A 15 38.71 -14.43 16.06
CA LYS A 15 38.89 -13.02 15.66
C LYS A 15 38.01 -12.15 16.55
N THR A 16 38.63 -11.66 17.62
CA THR A 16 38.13 -10.58 18.47
C THR A 16 38.03 -9.29 17.66
N PHE A 17 36.87 -8.66 17.72
CA PHE A 17 36.62 -7.31 17.26
C PHE A 17 37.07 -6.33 18.36
N ASP A 18 38.29 -5.81 18.21
CA ASP A 18 38.85 -4.72 19.02
C ASP A 18 39.76 -3.93 18.06
N GLY A 19 39.74 -2.60 17.95
CA GLY A 19 38.99 -1.57 18.64
C GLY A 19 39.63 -0.22 18.27
N ARG A 20 38.97 0.85 18.72
CA ARG A 20 39.50 2.21 18.94
C ARG A 20 39.76 3.09 17.71
N LYS A 21 38.86 4.07 17.51
CA LYS A 21 39.20 5.48 17.79
C LYS A 21 38.06 6.18 18.53
N SER A 22 38.34 6.40 19.81
CA SER A 22 37.67 7.33 20.71
C SER A 22 38.11 8.75 20.33
N ILE A 23 37.15 9.64 20.06
CA ILE A 23 37.32 11.08 20.29
C ILE A 23 36.12 11.58 21.08
N ARG A 24 36.41 11.98 22.32
CA ARG A 24 35.52 12.61 23.28
C ARG A 24 35.22 14.07 22.93
N SER A 25 34.03 14.48 23.38
CA SER A 25 33.69 15.80 23.94
C SER A 25 33.20 16.89 22.97
N ARG A 26 31.92 17.24 23.09
CA ARG A 26 31.49 18.37 23.94
C ARG A 26 30.03 18.19 24.34
N ARG A 27 29.81 17.81 25.61
CA ARG A 27 28.52 17.92 26.30
C ARG A 27 28.30 19.40 26.63
N THR A 28 27.30 20.03 26.01
CA THR A 28 26.76 21.31 26.46
C THR A 28 25.84 21.05 27.67
N PRO A 29 25.95 21.83 28.76
CA PRO A 29 25.10 21.67 29.93
C PRO A 29 23.66 22.13 29.65
N PRO A 30 22.63 21.49 30.23
CA PRO A 30 21.26 21.98 30.14
C PRO A 30 21.13 23.27 30.95
N LYS A 31 20.63 24.34 30.30
CA LYS A 31 20.29 25.59 30.97
C LYS A 31 19.16 25.37 31.97
N SER A 32 19.38 25.92 33.16
CA SER A 32 18.49 25.95 34.32
C SER A 32 17.06 26.42 34.00
N ALA A 33 16.10 25.77 34.65
CA ALA A 33 14.68 26.11 34.64
C ALA A 33 14.44 27.55 35.11
N ILE A 34 13.72 28.33 34.31
CA ILE A 34 13.17 29.62 34.71
C ILE A 34 11.88 29.36 35.49
N THR A 35 11.94 29.56 36.80
CA THR A 35 10.79 29.61 37.70
C THR A 35 9.91 30.80 37.33
N ARG A 36 8.85 30.55 36.55
CA ARG A 36 7.83 31.55 36.27
C ARG A 36 6.74 31.45 37.32
N GLN A 37 6.77 32.38 38.28
CA GLN A 37 5.74 32.56 39.30
C GLN A 37 4.37 32.70 38.63
N ARG A 38 3.45 31.77 38.92
CA ARG A 38 2.03 31.90 38.59
C ARG A 38 1.36 32.63 39.75
N SER A 39 1.02 33.89 39.55
CA SER A 39 0.06 34.62 40.38
C SER A 39 -1.31 33.91 40.30
N ALA A 40 -1.79 33.43 41.45
CA ALA A 40 -3.12 32.86 41.58
C ALA A 40 -4.18 33.98 41.50
N SER A 41 -4.78 34.14 40.32
CA SER A 41 -6.01 34.93 40.17
C SER A 41 -7.20 34.01 40.47
N LEU A 42 -7.90 34.31 41.55
CA LEU A 42 -9.17 33.68 41.94
C LEU A 42 -10.19 33.88 40.81
N ARG A 43 -10.53 32.80 40.09
CA ARG A 43 -11.64 32.79 39.13
C ARG A 43 -12.96 32.67 39.88
N VAL A 44 -13.77 33.72 39.77
CA VAL A 44 -15.19 33.74 40.18
C VAL A 44 -15.98 32.75 39.30
N PRO A 45 -16.91 31.94 39.85
CA PRO A 45 -17.73 31.04 39.05
C PRO A 45 -18.78 31.83 38.26
N ARG A 46 -18.82 31.62 36.94
CA ARG A 46 -19.84 32.17 36.04
C ARG A 46 -21.08 31.25 36.08
N PRO A 47 -22.32 31.79 36.11
CA PRO A 47 -23.53 30.97 36.25
C PRO A 47 -23.74 30.05 35.04
N ALA A 48 -24.31 28.87 35.33
CA ALA A 48 -24.54 27.78 34.40
C ALA A 48 -25.46 28.21 33.23
N GLY A 49 -24.85 28.45 32.07
CA GLY A 49 -25.57 28.54 30.80
C GLY A 49 -26.07 27.17 30.36
N LYS A 50 -27.30 27.14 29.82
CA LYS A 50 -27.99 25.94 29.29
C LYS A 50 -27.06 25.11 28.38
N PRO A 51 -27.13 23.77 28.42
CA PRO A 51 -26.32 22.94 27.54
C PRO A 51 -26.72 23.19 26.09
N SER A 52 -25.81 23.81 25.33
CA SER A 52 -25.86 23.81 23.88
C SER A 52 -25.83 22.35 23.42
N PRO A 53 -26.65 21.93 22.42
CA PRO A 53 -26.59 20.58 21.90
C PRO A 53 -25.16 20.33 21.45
N ARG A 54 -24.49 19.39 22.12
CA ARG A 54 -23.18 18.89 21.70
C ARG A 54 -23.43 18.20 20.36
N ILE A 55 -23.21 18.93 19.27
CA ILE A 55 -22.91 18.30 18.00
C ILE A 55 -21.73 17.39 18.32
N PRO A 56 -21.86 16.06 18.16
CA PRO A 56 -20.73 15.18 18.38
C PRO A 56 -19.58 15.73 17.54
N PRO A 57 -18.35 15.82 18.08
CA PRO A 57 -17.22 16.19 17.23
C PRO A 57 -17.26 15.21 16.06
N SER A 58 -17.43 15.74 14.84
CA SER A 58 -17.31 14.95 13.61
C SER A 58 -15.87 14.47 13.56
N THR A 59 -15.62 13.35 14.23
CA THR A 59 -14.29 12.77 14.42
C THR A 59 -14.05 11.74 13.32
N ARG A 60 -14.64 11.99 12.14
CA ARG A 60 -14.42 11.31 10.86
C ARG A 60 -14.92 12.24 9.74
N LEU A 61 -14.27 13.37 9.54
CA LEU A 61 -13.91 13.66 8.15
C LEU A 61 -12.89 12.57 7.83
N ALA A 62 -13.36 11.47 7.23
CA ALA A 62 -12.47 10.43 6.80
C ALA A 62 -11.42 11.12 5.92
N ILE A 63 -10.14 10.80 6.14
CA ILE A 63 -9.01 11.26 5.34
C ILE A 63 -9.20 10.94 3.82
N THR A 64 -10.26 10.18 3.49
CA THR A 64 -10.69 9.76 2.16
C THR A 64 -12.01 10.37 1.69
N ASP A 65 -12.47 11.50 2.24
CA ASP A 65 -13.52 12.27 1.55
C ASP A 65 -12.89 12.89 0.30
N LEU A 66 -12.95 12.14 -0.82
CA LEU A 66 -12.27 12.49 -2.05
C LEU A 66 -12.91 13.71 -2.73
N ASP A 67 -14.14 14.06 -2.34
CA ASP A 67 -14.95 15.18 -2.87
C ASP A 67 -14.83 15.29 -4.40
N ILE A 68 -15.09 14.16 -5.07
CA ILE A 68 -15.10 14.07 -6.54
C ILE A 68 -16.56 13.91 -6.99
N PRO A 69 -17.09 14.87 -7.77
CA PRO A 69 -18.41 14.73 -8.38
C PRO A 69 -18.51 13.43 -9.19
N PRO A 70 -19.64 12.68 -9.11
CA PRO A 70 -19.77 11.37 -9.76
C PRO A 70 -19.36 11.33 -11.24
N GLU A 71 -19.71 12.36 -12.01
CA GLU A 71 -19.38 12.50 -13.43
C GLU A 71 -17.86 12.60 -13.70
N ASN A 72 -17.13 13.16 -12.74
CA ASN A 72 -15.69 13.38 -12.80
C ASN A 72 -14.88 12.23 -12.19
N ARG A 73 -15.52 11.17 -11.71
CA ARG A 73 -14.83 9.99 -11.17
C ARG A 73 -14.24 9.16 -12.30
N ARG A 74 -12.94 8.90 -12.20
CA ARG A 74 -12.19 8.04 -13.12
C ARG A 74 -12.60 6.58 -12.90
N LEU A 75 -12.61 5.77 -13.96
CA LEU A 75 -12.70 4.31 -13.83
C LEU A 75 -11.49 3.80 -13.03
N VAL A 76 -11.72 2.82 -12.16
CA VAL A 76 -10.66 2.12 -11.43
C VAL A 76 -10.53 0.71 -11.99
N ILE A 77 -9.34 0.37 -12.48
CA ILE A 77 -9.00 -0.99 -12.89
C ILE A 77 -8.16 -1.65 -11.80
N CYS A 78 -8.64 -2.76 -11.27
CA CYS A 78 -7.96 -3.53 -10.24
C CYS A 78 -7.18 -4.69 -10.88
N ASP A 79 -5.89 -4.82 -10.53
CA ASP A 79 -5.04 -5.96 -10.89
C ASP A 79 -5.37 -7.15 -9.97
N GLY A 80 -6.28 -8.01 -10.41
CA GLY A 80 -6.80 -9.09 -9.58
C GLY A 80 -5.74 -10.09 -9.15
N GLU A 81 -4.82 -10.48 -10.04
CA GLU A 81 -3.74 -11.40 -9.68
C GLU A 81 -2.84 -10.83 -8.58
N ASN A 82 -2.45 -9.55 -8.68
CA ASN A 82 -1.62 -8.93 -7.66
C ASN A 82 -2.37 -8.67 -6.35
N ILE A 83 -3.64 -8.25 -6.42
CA ILE A 83 -4.46 -7.94 -5.24
C ILE A 83 -4.76 -9.18 -4.42
N CYS A 84 -5.10 -10.32 -5.06
CA CYS A 84 -5.46 -11.52 -4.29
C CYS A 84 -4.26 -12.24 -3.70
N TYR A 85 -3.06 -12.04 -4.24
CA TYR A 85 -1.86 -12.73 -3.75
C TYR A 85 -1.42 -12.22 -2.37
N ASN A 86 -1.43 -13.09 -1.38
CA ASN A 86 -0.96 -12.85 -0.02
C ASN A 86 0.52 -13.24 0.12
N ASP A 87 1.39 -12.24 0.25
CA ASP A 87 2.83 -12.38 0.40
C ASP A 87 3.27 -13.03 1.72
N ILE A 88 2.38 -13.09 2.72
CA ILE A 88 2.64 -13.76 4.00
C ILE A 88 2.39 -15.26 3.91
N THR A 89 1.32 -15.68 3.21
CA THR A 89 0.93 -17.10 3.13
C THR A 89 1.30 -17.78 1.81
N ASP A 90 1.73 -17.02 0.81
CA ASP A 90 2.00 -17.49 -0.56
C ASP A 90 0.74 -18.08 -1.24
N GLU A 91 -0.42 -17.49 -0.97
CA GLU A 91 -1.73 -17.96 -1.45
C GLU A 91 -2.50 -16.86 -2.16
N TYR A 92 -3.39 -17.23 -3.09
CA TYR A 92 -4.31 -16.32 -3.74
C TYR A 92 -5.67 -16.34 -3.01
N LEU A 93 -6.03 -15.26 -2.32
CA LEU A 93 -7.23 -15.21 -1.48
C LEU A 93 -8.38 -14.46 -2.16
N SER A 94 -9.54 -15.10 -2.33
CA SER A 94 -10.70 -14.47 -2.99
C SER A 94 -11.27 -13.28 -2.23
N GLU A 95 -11.18 -13.28 -0.89
CA GLU A 95 -11.68 -12.19 -0.04
C GLU A 95 -10.98 -10.86 -0.32
N ARG A 96 -9.71 -10.88 -0.76
CA ARG A 96 -8.96 -9.67 -1.08
C ARG A 96 -9.45 -8.99 -2.35
N LEU A 97 -9.90 -9.77 -3.34
CA LEU A 97 -10.54 -9.22 -4.54
C LEU A 97 -11.79 -8.42 -4.18
N ARG A 98 -12.65 -9.03 -3.35
CA ARG A 98 -13.88 -8.41 -2.87
C ARG A 98 -13.58 -7.15 -2.06
N ALA A 99 -12.64 -7.22 -1.11
CA ALA A 99 -12.25 -6.06 -0.30
C ALA A 99 -11.77 -4.88 -1.15
N ALA A 100 -11.00 -5.14 -2.23
CA ALA A 100 -10.57 -4.09 -3.15
C ALA A 100 -11.74 -3.47 -3.91
N VAL A 101 -12.66 -4.28 -4.44
CA VAL A 101 -13.84 -3.78 -5.16
C VAL A 101 -14.74 -2.95 -4.23
N GLU A 102 -15.08 -3.49 -3.06
CA GLU A 102 -15.95 -2.83 -2.08
C GLU A 102 -15.36 -1.48 -1.64
N TRP A 103 -14.05 -1.39 -1.41
CA TRP A 103 -13.40 -0.14 -1.01
C TRP A 103 -13.69 1.01 -1.98
N PHE A 104 -13.57 0.78 -3.30
CA PHE A 104 -13.82 1.81 -4.30
C PHE A 104 -15.32 2.02 -4.57
N GLN A 105 -16.12 0.96 -4.54
CA GLN A 105 -17.57 1.06 -4.75
C GLN A 105 -18.28 1.79 -3.62
N GLU A 106 -17.86 1.61 -2.36
CA GLU A 106 -18.39 2.36 -1.21
C GLU A 106 -18.13 3.86 -1.32
N GLN A 107 -17.04 4.25 -2.00
CA GLN A 107 -16.76 5.66 -2.35
C GLN A 107 -17.47 6.09 -3.65
N GLY A 108 -18.19 5.17 -4.31
CA GLY A 108 -18.98 5.36 -5.53
C GLY A 108 -18.16 5.48 -6.81
N PHE A 109 -17.02 4.80 -6.90
CA PHE A 109 -16.29 4.62 -8.16
C PHE A 109 -16.82 3.40 -8.92
N GLN A 110 -16.75 3.47 -10.25
CA GLN A 110 -16.86 2.29 -11.08
C GLN A 110 -15.56 1.51 -11.03
N VAL A 111 -15.65 0.20 -10.87
CA VAL A 111 -14.51 -0.71 -10.72
C VAL A 111 -14.58 -1.79 -11.78
N LEU A 112 -13.47 -2.03 -12.46
CA LEU A 112 -13.26 -3.17 -13.34
C LEU A 112 -12.16 -4.05 -12.74
N MET A 113 -12.51 -5.25 -12.30
CA MET A 113 -11.52 -6.24 -11.86
C MET A 113 -11.02 -7.02 -13.07
N LEU A 114 -9.74 -6.89 -13.41
CA LEU A 114 -9.12 -7.72 -14.44
C LEU A 114 -8.35 -8.87 -13.79
N CYS A 115 -8.56 -10.08 -14.29
CA CYS A 115 -7.86 -11.28 -13.82
C CYS A 115 -7.35 -12.10 -15.01
N PRO A 116 -6.19 -12.76 -14.92
CA PRO A 116 -5.86 -13.88 -15.82
C PRO A 116 -6.92 -14.98 -15.73
N ASP A 117 -7.19 -15.67 -16.83
CA ASP A 117 -8.18 -16.75 -16.93
C ASP A 117 -7.86 -17.99 -16.08
N TYR A 118 -6.59 -18.23 -15.74
CA TYR A 118 -6.18 -19.29 -14.81
C TYR A 118 -6.42 -18.94 -13.34
N LEU A 119 -6.62 -17.66 -12.99
CA LEU A 119 -6.65 -17.22 -11.60
C LEU A 119 -7.71 -17.95 -10.75
N PRO A 120 -8.93 -18.24 -11.25
CA PRO A 120 -9.95 -18.96 -10.47
C PRO A 120 -9.49 -20.30 -9.90
N ASP A 121 -8.62 -21.01 -10.61
CA ASP A 121 -8.12 -22.33 -10.17
C ASP A 121 -7.15 -22.23 -8.99
N LYS A 122 -6.61 -21.03 -8.73
CA LYS A 122 -5.66 -20.75 -7.65
C LYS A 122 -6.32 -20.11 -6.42
N LEU A 123 -7.54 -19.58 -6.58
CA LEU A 123 -8.22 -18.82 -5.53
C LEU A 123 -8.69 -19.73 -4.38
N ILE A 124 -8.29 -19.36 -3.17
CA ILE A 124 -8.84 -19.88 -1.92
C ILE A 124 -10.06 -19.04 -1.55
N GLY A 125 -11.21 -19.71 -1.43
CA GLY A 125 -12.50 -19.09 -1.10
C GLY A 125 -13.38 -18.83 -2.33
N TYR A 126 -14.56 -18.28 -2.10
CA TYR A 126 -15.61 -18.10 -3.12
C TYR A 126 -16.10 -16.67 -3.27
N ASP A 127 -15.47 -15.70 -2.58
CA ASP A 127 -15.91 -14.30 -2.58
C ASP A 127 -15.83 -13.63 -3.96
N HIS A 128 -14.96 -14.15 -4.83
CA HIS A 128 -14.83 -13.71 -6.22
C HIS A 128 -16.14 -13.86 -7.02
N ARG A 129 -17.08 -14.70 -6.57
CA ARG A 129 -18.40 -14.90 -7.20
C ARG A 129 -19.37 -13.74 -6.96
N PHE A 130 -19.08 -12.86 -6.00
CA PHE A 130 -19.94 -11.72 -5.66
C PHE A 130 -19.49 -10.41 -6.31
N ILE A 131 -18.46 -10.45 -7.15
CA ILE A 131 -17.93 -9.29 -7.86
C ILE A 131 -17.88 -9.57 -9.37
N GLU A 132 -17.95 -8.51 -10.16
CA GLU A 132 -17.78 -8.60 -11.61
C GLU A 132 -16.28 -8.66 -11.95
N ILE A 133 -15.87 -9.71 -12.66
CA ILE A 133 -14.48 -9.94 -13.08
C ILE A 133 -14.46 -10.11 -14.60
N GLU A 134 -13.59 -9.36 -15.27
CA GLU A 134 -13.25 -9.61 -16.66
C GLU A 134 -11.98 -10.47 -16.71
N TYR A 135 -12.14 -11.70 -17.23
CA TYR A 135 -11.04 -12.64 -17.41
C TYR A 135 -10.31 -12.40 -18.72
N VAL A 136 -8.99 -12.27 -18.64
CA VAL A 136 -8.09 -12.08 -19.76
C VAL A 136 -7.52 -13.44 -20.16
N SER A 137 -7.84 -13.87 -21.38
CA SER A 137 -7.45 -15.19 -21.87
C SER A 137 -6.02 -15.25 -22.39
N GLY A 138 -5.42 -16.45 -22.35
CA GLY A 138 -4.12 -16.72 -22.95
C GLY A 138 -2.93 -16.13 -22.18
N ILE A 139 -3.12 -15.83 -20.90
CA ILE A 139 -2.04 -15.44 -20.00
C ILE A 139 -1.40 -16.71 -19.46
N PRO A 140 -0.07 -16.92 -19.62
CA PRO A 140 0.57 -18.10 -19.08
C PRO A 140 0.63 -18.02 -17.54
N ASP A 141 0.15 -19.07 -16.86
CA ASP A 141 0.41 -19.21 -15.43
C ASP A 141 1.89 -19.54 -15.21
N ARG A 142 2.59 -18.65 -14.50
CA ARG A 142 3.99 -18.86 -14.14
C ARG A 142 4.06 -18.91 -12.62
N ASP A 143 4.21 -20.12 -12.08
CA ASP A 143 4.15 -20.44 -10.64
C ASP A 143 5.12 -19.67 -9.73
N THR A 144 6.05 -18.89 -10.28
CA THR A 144 7.19 -18.36 -9.50
C THR A 144 7.24 -16.84 -9.40
N ASN A 145 6.31 -16.09 -10.01
CA ASN A 145 6.41 -14.63 -9.98
C ASN A 145 5.07 -13.87 -10.04
N HIS A 146 4.26 -13.99 -8.99
CA HIS A 146 3.04 -13.16 -8.81
C HIS A 146 3.34 -11.66 -8.92
N SER A 147 4.57 -11.22 -8.65
CA SER A 147 4.99 -9.81 -8.75
C SER A 147 5.28 -9.36 -10.19
N ARG A 148 5.40 -10.29 -11.15
CA ARG A 148 5.72 -10.02 -12.56
C ARG A 148 4.95 -10.94 -13.50
N ASN A 149 4.06 -10.36 -14.28
CA ASN A 149 3.34 -11.06 -15.32
C ASN A 149 3.23 -10.15 -16.55
N GLU A 150 4.29 -10.10 -17.35
CA GLU A 150 4.43 -9.11 -18.43
C GLU A 150 3.28 -9.15 -19.45
N ALA A 151 2.78 -10.35 -19.76
CA ALA A 151 1.66 -10.51 -20.68
C ALA A 151 0.40 -9.85 -20.13
N PHE A 152 0.12 -10.06 -18.84
CA PHE A 152 -1.01 -9.45 -18.16
C PHE A 152 -0.82 -7.94 -17.94
N GLU A 153 0.37 -7.52 -17.50
CA GLU A 153 0.75 -6.12 -17.29
C GLU A 153 0.53 -5.28 -18.57
N ALA A 154 0.95 -5.78 -19.73
CA ALA A 154 0.76 -5.07 -21.00
C ALA A 154 -0.72 -4.84 -21.33
N ILE A 155 -1.58 -5.81 -21.00
CA ILE A 155 -3.03 -5.71 -21.23
C ILE A 155 -3.66 -4.74 -20.22
N LEU A 156 -3.29 -4.85 -18.94
CA LEU A 156 -3.73 -3.96 -17.87
C LEU A 156 -3.43 -2.50 -18.22
N LEU A 157 -2.18 -2.20 -18.58
CA LEU A 157 -1.74 -0.86 -18.95
C LEU A 157 -2.43 -0.33 -20.21
N ARG A 158 -2.58 -1.17 -21.24
CA ARG A 158 -3.30 -0.80 -22.47
C ARG A 158 -4.77 -0.47 -22.17
N ARG A 159 -5.45 -1.31 -21.39
CA ARG A 159 -6.85 -1.06 -20.95
C ARG A 159 -6.96 0.23 -20.17
N ALA A 160 -6.02 0.49 -19.24
CA ALA A 160 -6.00 1.71 -18.46
C ALA A 160 -5.81 2.95 -19.33
N HIS A 161 -4.90 2.91 -20.29
CA HIS A 161 -4.69 4.01 -21.22
C HIS A 161 -5.93 4.29 -22.08
N GLN A 162 -6.54 3.24 -22.66
CA GLN A 162 -7.74 3.35 -23.50
C GLN A 162 -8.95 3.93 -22.74
N ASN A 163 -9.15 3.53 -21.49
CA ASN A 163 -10.28 3.96 -20.67
C ASN A 163 -9.97 5.21 -19.84
N GLN A 164 -8.77 5.78 -19.99
CA GLN A 164 -8.26 6.83 -19.10
C GLN A 164 -8.47 6.46 -17.62
N ALA A 165 -8.19 5.21 -17.25
CA ALA A 165 -8.45 4.67 -15.92
C ALA A 165 -7.27 4.86 -14.96
N ALA A 166 -7.56 4.79 -13.66
CA ALA A 166 -6.58 4.53 -12.62
C ALA A 166 -6.36 3.01 -12.51
N VAL A 167 -5.17 2.60 -12.06
CA VAL A 167 -4.79 1.19 -11.89
C VAL A 167 -4.46 0.94 -10.42
N VAL A 168 -4.98 -0.13 -9.83
CA VAL A 168 -4.62 -0.55 -8.47
C VAL A 168 -3.74 -1.78 -8.58
N SER A 169 -2.45 -1.63 -8.27
CA SER A 169 -1.44 -2.68 -8.37
C SER A 169 -0.15 -2.26 -7.65
N GLU A 170 0.52 -3.22 -7.01
CA GLU A 170 1.87 -3.12 -6.45
C GLU A 170 2.96 -3.61 -7.41
N ARG A 171 2.60 -3.97 -8.66
CA ARG A 171 3.61 -4.39 -9.64
C ARG A 171 4.53 -3.24 -10.01
N SER A 172 5.80 -3.58 -10.29
CA SER A 172 6.80 -2.61 -10.73
C SER A 172 6.62 -2.14 -12.18
N PHE A 173 5.93 -2.92 -13.01
CA PHE A 173 5.78 -2.69 -14.46
C PHE A 173 7.11 -2.51 -15.21
N ALA A 174 8.24 -3.00 -14.68
CA ALA A 174 9.57 -2.63 -15.16
C ALA A 174 9.80 -2.86 -16.68
N ASN A 175 9.19 -3.90 -17.26
CA ASN A 175 9.36 -4.23 -18.69
C ASN A 175 8.25 -3.66 -19.58
N THR A 176 7.09 -3.36 -19.01
CA THR A 176 5.88 -2.92 -19.74
C THR A 176 5.66 -1.41 -19.64
N TYR A 177 6.34 -0.75 -18.70
CA TYR A 177 6.31 0.69 -18.43
C TYR A 177 6.41 1.56 -19.68
N HIS A 178 7.32 1.22 -20.60
CA HIS A 178 7.57 2.02 -21.81
C HIS A 178 6.34 2.14 -22.72
N GLN A 179 5.39 1.21 -22.61
CA GLN A 179 4.18 1.18 -23.44
C GLN A 179 3.10 2.14 -22.93
N ALA A 180 3.12 2.50 -21.64
CA ALA A 180 2.11 3.34 -21.00
C ALA A 180 2.71 4.13 -19.83
N ARG A 181 3.78 4.88 -20.13
CA ARG A 181 4.56 5.63 -19.14
C ARG A 181 3.70 6.61 -18.34
N ASP A 182 2.75 7.26 -18.99
CA ASP A 182 1.80 8.19 -18.38
C ASP A 182 0.91 7.48 -17.34
N VAL A 183 0.41 6.27 -17.64
CA VAL A 183 -0.38 5.48 -16.68
C VAL A 183 0.46 5.15 -15.45
N VAL A 184 1.67 4.63 -15.64
CA VAL A 184 2.49 4.15 -14.52
C VAL A 184 3.00 5.28 -13.63
N LEU A 185 3.33 6.44 -14.20
CA LEU A 185 3.86 7.55 -13.42
C LEU A 185 2.80 8.39 -12.72
N GLU A 186 1.54 8.33 -13.17
CA GLU A 186 0.53 9.29 -12.73
C GLU A 186 -0.75 8.62 -12.23
N ARG A 187 -0.98 7.34 -12.54
CA ARG A 187 -2.29 6.69 -12.36
C ARG A 187 -2.27 5.30 -11.75
N VAL A 188 -1.10 4.71 -11.51
CA VAL A 188 -0.99 3.50 -10.66
C VAL A 188 -1.10 3.90 -9.19
N ILE A 189 -1.90 3.16 -8.43
CA ILE A 189 -2.20 3.36 -7.03
C ILE A 189 -1.75 2.09 -6.29
N GLY A 190 -0.78 2.26 -5.41
CA GLY A 190 -0.37 1.20 -4.53
C GLY A 190 -1.38 0.91 -3.42
N PHE A 191 -1.24 -0.23 -2.76
CA PHE A 191 -2.08 -0.66 -1.65
C PHE A 191 -1.30 -1.51 -0.65
N THR A 192 -1.83 -1.63 0.56
CA THR A 192 -1.40 -2.65 1.51
C THR A 192 -2.62 -3.33 2.10
N PHE A 193 -2.46 -4.59 2.52
CA PHE A 193 -3.46 -5.26 3.34
C PHE A 193 -3.00 -5.30 4.78
N PHE A 194 -3.97 -5.17 5.69
CA PHE A 194 -3.80 -5.57 7.08
C PHE A 194 -4.98 -6.47 7.44
N LYS A 195 -4.69 -7.75 7.67
CA LYS A 195 -5.70 -8.81 7.69
C LYS A 195 -6.52 -8.79 6.38
N SER A 196 -7.84 -8.88 6.47
CA SER A 196 -8.75 -8.88 5.31
C SER A 196 -9.15 -7.48 4.83
N SER A 197 -8.54 -6.40 5.37
CA SER A 197 -8.85 -5.03 4.98
C SER A 197 -7.74 -4.44 4.10
N ILE A 198 -8.15 -3.84 2.98
CA ILE A 198 -7.27 -3.08 2.10
C ILE A 198 -7.12 -1.63 2.60
N PHE A 199 -5.92 -1.09 2.45
CA PHE A 199 -5.58 0.29 2.76
C PHE A 199 -4.97 0.94 1.51
N ILE A 200 -5.60 2.02 1.06
CA ILE A 200 -5.14 2.84 -0.06
C ILE A 200 -4.50 4.12 0.50
N PRO A 201 -3.25 4.45 0.14
CA PRO A 201 -2.60 5.67 0.58
C PRO A 201 -3.24 6.90 -0.05
N VAL A 202 -3.35 8.00 0.71
CA VAL A 202 -3.84 9.29 0.17
C VAL A 202 -2.83 9.99 -0.73
N ASP A 203 -1.56 9.62 -0.61
CA ASP A 203 -0.42 10.11 -1.38
C ASP A 203 0.34 8.96 -2.06
N PRO A 204 -0.23 8.29 -3.08
CA PRO A 204 0.37 7.09 -3.68
C PRO A 204 1.80 7.30 -4.23
N TYR A 205 2.15 8.53 -4.58
CA TYR A 205 3.47 8.93 -5.09
C TYR A 205 4.27 9.78 -4.09
N GLY A 206 3.85 9.79 -2.83
CA GLY A 206 4.36 10.67 -1.79
C GLY A 206 4.00 12.15 -2.01
N ARG A 207 4.55 13.01 -1.15
CA ARG A 207 4.16 14.44 -1.06
C ARG A 207 4.34 15.25 -2.33
N ALA A 208 5.26 14.86 -3.21
CA ALA A 208 5.59 15.59 -4.43
C ALA A 208 4.81 15.08 -5.65
N GLY A 209 4.15 13.92 -5.54
CA GLY A 209 3.38 13.34 -6.63
C GLY A 209 1.88 13.66 -6.54
N PRO A 210 1.08 13.12 -7.47
CA PRO A 210 -0.35 13.32 -7.46
C PRO A 210 -0.98 12.66 -6.22
N TRP A 211 -1.87 13.41 -5.57
CA TRP A 211 -2.69 12.91 -4.47
C TRP A 211 -3.76 11.96 -5.02
N LEU A 212 -4.24 11.04 -4.19
CA LEU A 212 -5.25 10.04 -4.58
C LEU A 212 -6.47 10.68 -5.25
N ARG A 213 -6.99 11.78 -4.70
CA ARG A 213 -8.13 12.51 -5.27
C ARG A 213 -7.88 13.06 -6.69
N VAL A 214 -6.62 13.38 -7.01
CA VAL A 214 -6.23 13.88 -8.33
C VAL A 214 -6.17 12.71 -9.30
N ILE A 215 -5.59 11.60 -8.89
CA ILE A 215 -5.50 10.37 -9.70
C ILE A 215 -6.90 9.87 -10.07
N LEU A 216 -7.81 9.83 -9.09
CA LEU A 216 -9.17 9.31 -9.23
C LEU A 216 -10.16 10.29 -9.90
N ARG A 217 -9.72 11.50 -10.26
CA ARG A 217 -10.50 12.47 -11.02
C ARG A 217 -10.11 12.37 -12.50
N LYS A 218 -11.10 12.40 -13.41
CA LYS A 218 -10.91 12.42 -14.87
C LYS A 218 -10.10 13.63 -15.33
#